data_AF-A0A1V2R3A0-F1
#
_entry.id   AF-A0A1V2R3A0-F1
#
_cell.length_a   1.000
_cell.length_b   1.000
_cell.length_c   1.000
_cell.angle_alpha   90.00
_cell.angle_beta   90.00
_cell.angle_gamma   90.00
#
_symmetry.space_group_name_H-M   'P 1'
#
loop_
_entity.id
_entity.type
_entity.pdbx_description
1 polymer ?
#
loop_
_entity_poly.entity_id
_entity_poly.type
_entity_poly.pdbx_seq_one_letter_code
_entity_poly.pdbx_strand_id
1 'polypeptide(L)'
;MTLSKHALSSLSLVIALSAGITQSRADTIWLNNGDKLTGKITLLDSGKLFINTDYAGSISVAWDKVKTFESDHGLVIQGERYEKGVLYPTIKASENRAIVANPSLANEAAGPQTLPLSEITSIVAQKPLVTDFAWKGNIDAGMSHKKSSTETDNYDVTLNTKARHDTWRHNLDASYHLAKEDKVESTKNAAGEYALDKFVDENWFWQGRYQYKRDWIESIKINRSFGLGPGYQFWDNDLGAFSLTSLVNSQTFVYRDQGDDNFYSGALKWAYNRYLFSKSVEAFTNGELGRSFDGTAPIYLKADAGLRFKLTDWSSMSMKVSRTRIESNQGNVDDTLYTMGVGVGW
;
A
#
# COMPACT_ATOMS: atom_id res chain seq x y z
N MET A 1 4.55 18.37 68.66
CA MET A 1 4.30 17.12 69.41
C MET A 1 3.68 16.13 68.42
N THR A 2 4.50 15.36 67.69
CA THR A 2 4.95 13.98 68.01
C THR A 2 3.83 12.95 68.01
N LEU A 3 3.88 12.04 67.03
CA LEU A 3 3.58 10.58 67.05
C LEU A 3 3.64 10.11 65.58
N SER A 4 4.77 9.63 65.03
CA SER A 4 5.44 8.32 65.19
C SER A 4 4.70 7.11 64.59
N LYS A 5 5.27 6.64 63.46
CA LYS A 5 5.57 5.25 63.04
C LYS A 5 4.40 4.27 62.87
N HIS A 6 4.28 3.70 61.67
CA HIS A 6 4.45 2.25 61.47
C HIS A 6 4.96 1.95 60.05
N ALA A 7 6.04 1.17 60.00
CA ALA A 7 6.67 0.63 58.82
C ALA A 7 5.87 -0.59 58.32
N LEU A 8 5.63 -0.66 57.02
CA LEU A 8 5.21 -1.88 56.33
C LEU A 8 6.17 -2.12 55.17
N SER A 9 7.20 -2.90 55.50
CA SER A 9 7.87 -3.91 54.67
C SER A 9 7.25 -4.14 53.28
N SER A 10 7.87 -3.60 52.24
CA SER A 10 7.62 -3.91 50.84
C SER A 10 8.41 -5.16 50.43
N LEU A 11 7.72 -6.29 50.38
CA LEU A 11 8.25 -7.58 49.90
C LEU A 11 7.61 -7.91 48.55
N SER A 12 8.47 -7.94 47.52
CA SER A 12 8.47 -8.83 46.34
C SER A 12 7.20 -9.03 45.52
N LEU A 13 7.25 -8.66 44.22
CA LEU A 13 7.08 -9.63 43.12
C LEU A 13 7.54 -9.01 41.78
N VAL A 14 8.80 -9.21 41.41
CA VAL A 14 9.27 -8.98 40.03
C VAL A 14 8.88 -10.22 39.23
N ILE A 15 7.76 -10.14 38.52
CA ILE A 15 7.40 -11.12 37.50
C ILE A 15 8.27 -10.82 36.28
N ALA A 16 9.36 -11.56 36.14
CA ALA A 16 10.13 -11.62 34.91
C ALA A 16 9.26 -12.32 33.84
N LEU A 17 8.59 -11.51 33.01
CA LEU A 17 7.95 -11.96 31.78
C LEU A 17 9.08 -12.28 30.78
N SER A 18 9.66 -13.47 30.88
CA SER A 18 10.43 -14.05 29.77
C SER A 18 9.45 -14.46 28.68
N ALA A 19 8.99 -13.49 27.90
CA ALA A 19 8.43 -13.74 26.59
C ALA A 19 9.54 -14.42 25.77
N GLY A 20 9.36 -15.71 25.46
CA GLY A 20 10.22 -16.41 24.53
C GLY A 20 10.18 -15.67 23.20
N ILE A 21 11.24 -14.94 22.90
CA ILE A 21 11.50 -14.42 21.57
C ILE A 21 11.76 -15.65 20.73
N THR A 22 10.74 -16.16 20.04
CA THR A 22 10.95 -17.06 18.91
C THR A 22 11.79 -16.27 17.93
N GLN A 23 13.11 -16.55 17.90
CA GLN A 23 13.97 -16.07 16.83
C GLN A 23 13.33 -16.52 15.53
N SER A 24 12.75 -15.57 14.80
CA SER A 24 12.49 -15.72 13.37
C SER A 24 13.80 -16.19 12.78
N ARG A 25 13.87 -17.45 12.36
CA ARG A 25 15.02 -17.93 11.63
C ARG A 25 15.06 -17.12 10.33
N ALA A 26 16.25 -16.63 10.01
CA ALA A 26 16.48 -15.96 8.76
C ALA A 26 16.77 -17.01 7.69
N ASP A 27 16.26 -16.80 6.49
CA ASP A 27 16.62 -17.58 5.32
C ASP A 27 18.13 -17.50 5.09
N THR A 28 18.69 -18.58 4.56
CA THR A 28 20.07 -18.61 4.13
C THR A 28 20.15 -18.76 2.61
N ILE A 29 20.94 -17.92 1.97
CA ILE A 29 21.24 -17.96 0.55
C ILE A 29 22.73 -18.26 0.39
N TRP A 30 23.06 -19.30 -0.38
CA TRP A 30 24.42 -19.63 -0.76
C TRP A 30 24.67 -19.21 -2.21
N LEU A 31 25.80 -18.56 -2.46
CA LEU A 31 26.21 -18.11 -3.78
C LEU A 31 27.22 -19.07 -4.42
N ASN A 32 27.35 -18.98 -5.74
CA ASN A 32 28.25 -19.83 -6.53
C ASN A 32 29.73 -19.61 -6.19
N ASN A 33 30.09 -18.44 -5.65
CA ASN A 33 31.46 -18.11 -5.21
C ASN A 33 31.77 -18.56 -3.77
N GLY A 34 30.81 -19.19 -3.07
CA GLY A 34 30.96 -19.62 -1.68
C GLY A 34 30.45 -18.65 -0.64
N ASP A 35 30.05 -17.42 -1.03
CA ASP A 35 29.47 -16.46 -0.11
C ASP A 35 28.13 -16.95 0.44
N LYS A 36 27.84 -16.57 1.68
CA LYS A 36 26.59 -16.87 2.37
C LYS A 36 25.94 -15.57 2.83
N LEU A 37 24.67 -15.40 2.49
CA LEU A 37 23.84 -14.27 2.90
C LEU A 37 22.72 -14.79 3.80
N THR A 38 22.40 -14.00 4.83
CA THR A 38 21.35 -14.32 5.80
C THR A 38 20.34 -13.17 5.82
N GLY A 39 19.05 -13.46 5.67
CA GLY A 39 17.99 -12.46 5.67
C GLY A 39 16.63 -13.08 5.37
N LYS A 40 15.63 -12.29 4.98
CA LYS A 40 14.33 -12.80 4.54
C LYS A 40 14.19 -12.64 3.02
N ILE A 41 14.00 -13.74 2.31
CA ILE A 41 13.66 -13.75 0.90
C ILE A 41 12.27 -13.16 0.74
N THR A 42 12.19 -12.13 -0.09
CA THR A 42 10.96 -11.37 -0.32
C THR A 42 10.44 -11.60 -1.74
N LEU A 43 11.34 -11.59 -2.72
CA LEU A 43 10.97 -11.60 -4.13
C LEU A 43 12.09 -12.18 -4.99
N LEU A 44 11.76 -13.01 -5.98
CA LEU A 44 12.55 -13.20 -7.20
C LEU A 44 11.72 -12.67 -8.36
N ASP A 45 12.25 -11.67 -9.04
CA ASP A 45 11.67 -11.15 -10.27
C ASP A 45 12.77 -10.61 -11.18
N SER A 46 12.54 -10.69 -12.49
CA SER A 46 13.44 -10.13 -13.50
C SER A 46 14.92 -10.54 -13.31
N GLY A 47 15.15 -11.80 -12.90
CA GLY A 47 16.49 -12.36 -12.69
C GLY A 47 17.22 -11.87 -11.44
N LYS A 48 16.54 -11.21 -10.49
CA LYS A 48 17.12 -10.77 -9.22
C LYS A 48 16.34 -11.29 -8.03
N LEU A 49 17.05 -11.89 -7.08
CA LEU A 49 16.53 -12.29 -5.78
C LEU A 49 16.72 -11.14 -4.77
N PHE A 50 15.63 -10.72 -4.13
CA PHE A 50 15.59 -9.69 -3.12
C PHE A 50 15.54 -10.32 -1.73
N ILE A 51 16.47 -9.90 -0.89
CA ILE A 51 16.65 -10.40 0.47
C ILE A 51 16.63 -9.18 1.39
N ASN A 52 15.78 -9.18 2.41
CA ASN A 52 15.82 -8.17 3.45
C ASN A 52 16.75 -8.63 4.57
N THR A 53 17.78 -7.86 4.85
CA THR A 53 18.82 -8.17 5.84
C THR A 53 18.78 -7.15 6.97
N ASP A 54 19.10 -7.59 8.18
CA ASP A 54 19.12 -6.69 9.35
C ASP A 54 20.31 -5.71 9.33
N TYR A 55 21.32 -5.96 8.48
CA TYR A 55 22.58 -5.22 8.46
C TYR A 55 22.76 -4.31 7.25
N ALA A 56 22.12 -4.61 6.11
CA ALA A 56 22.26 -3.85 4.87
C ALA A 56 20.90 -3.50 4.24
N GLY A 57 19.79 -3.72 4.96
CA GLY A 57 18.45 -3.53 4.42
C GLY A 57 18.16 -4.50 3.27
N SER A 58 17.41 -4.03 2.26
CA SER A 58 17.06 -4.83 1.10
C SER A 58 18.23 -4.91 0.11
N ILE A 59 18.78 -6.10 -0.06
CA ILE A 59 19.82 -6.38 -1.05
C ILE A 59 19.25 -7.18 -2.22
N SER A 60 19.74 -6.89 -3.43
CA SER A 60 19.42 -7.67 -4.62
C SER A 60 20.62 -8.50 -5.08
N VAL A 61 20.41 -9.79 -5.30
CA VAL A 61 21.42 -10.73 -5.79
C VAL A 61 21.00 -11.22 -7.17
N ALA A 62 21.95 -11.27 -8.12
CA ALA A 62 21.67 -11.85 -9.43
C ALA A 62 21.37 -13.35 -9.32
N TRP A 63 20.25 -13.79 -9.89
CA TRP A 63 19.73 -15.15 -9.72
C TRP A 63 20.67 -16.23 -10.25
N ASP A 64 21.40 -15.91 -11.32
CA ASP A 64 22.43 -16.78 -11.90
C ASP A 64 23.63 -17.00 -10.96
N LYS A 65 23.82 -16.13 -9.95
CA LYS A 65 24.86 -16.27 -8.92
C LYS A 65 24.40 -17.05 -7.69
N VAL A 66 23.09 -17.31 -7.56
CA VAL A 66 22.56 -18.12 -6.46
C VAL A 66 22.83 -19.60 -6.73
N LYS A 67 23.48 -20.24 -5.75
CA LYS A 67 23.73 -21.68 -5.74
C LYS A 67 22.53 -22.42 -5.19
N THR A 68 22.04 -22.04 -4.03
CA THR A 68 20.86 -22.66 -3.39
C THR A 68 20.39 -21.73 -2.27
N PHE A 69 19.18 -21.96 -1.76
CA PHE A 69 18.69 -21.26 -0.57
C PHE A 69 17.84 -22.19 0.29
N GLU A 70 17.65 -21.80 1.54
CA GLU A 70 16.69 -22.42 2.44
C GLU A 70 15.79 -21.33 3.03
N SER A 71 14.53 -21.68 3.29
CA SER A 71 13.55 -20.81 3.92
C SER A 71 12.58 -21.63 4.76
N ASP A 72 12.13 -21.05 5.88
CA ASP A 72 11.16 -21.66 6.78
C ASP A 72 9.81 -20.92 6.81
N HIS A 73 9.59 -20.01 5.87
CA HIS A 73 8.28 -19.40 5.61
C HIS A 73 7.75 -19.71 4.21
N GLY A 74 6.45 -19.46 4.05
CA GLY A 74 5.74 -19.69 2.80
C GLY A 74 6.28 -18.86 1.64
N LEU A 75 6.81 -19.53 0.62
CA LEU A 75 7.24 -18.93 -0.64
C LEU A 75 6.40 -19.48 -1.79
N VAL A 76 5.79 -18.59 -2.56
CA VAL A 76 5.09 -18.95 -3.81
C VAL A 76 6.10 -18.96 -4.94
N ILE A 77 6.38 -20.12 -5.51
CA ILE A 77 7.36 -20.30 -6.58
C ILE A 77 6.63 -20.56 -7.90
N GLN A 78 7.05 -19.84 -8.94
CA GLN A 78 6.57 -20.02 -10.31
C GLN A 78 7.72 -20.52 -11.20
N GLY A 79 7.48 -21.63 -11.88
CA GLY A 79 8.41 -22.22 -12.83
C GLY A 79 8.33 -21.51 -14.18
N GLU A 80 7.25 -21.75 -14.92
CA GLU A 80 7.04 -21.11 -16.22
C GLU A 80 6.25 -19.80 -16.12
N ARG A 81 6.59 -18.87 -17.03
CA ARG A 81 5.85 -17.61 -17.20
C ARG A 81 4.40 -17.97 -17.57
N TYR A 82 3.44 -17.42 -16.82
CA TYR A 82 1.98 -17.62 -16.97
C TYR A 82 1.35 -18.85 -16.28
N GLU A 83 2.13 -19.75 -15.67
CA GLU A 83 1.56 -20.77 -14.78
C GLU A 83 1.24 -20.23 -13.37
N LYS A 84 0.26 -20.85 -12.70
CA LYS A 84 -0.06 -20.49 -11.31
C LYS A 84 1.09 -20.92 -10.40
N GLY A 85 1.64 -19.98 -9.63
CA GLY A 85 2.68 -20.30 -8.65
C GLY A 85 2.19 -21.31 -7.59
N VAL A 86 3.11 -22.15 -7.13
CA VAL A 86 2.85 -23.17 -6.09
C VAL A 86 3.42 -22.67 -4.77
N LEU A 87 2.62 -22.78 -3.70
CA LEU A 87 3.06 -22.41 -2.35
C LEU A 87 3.88 -23.55 -1.73
N TYR A 88 5.08 -23.19 -1.27
CA TYR A 88 5.99 -24.05 -0.52
C TYR A 88 6.15 -23.50 0.89
N PRO A 89 5.61 -24.18 1.93
CA PRO A 89 5.70 -23.70 3.32
C PRO A 89 7.14 -23.70 3.86
N THR A 90 7.98 -24.61 3.37
CA THR A 90 9.38 -24.71 3.74
C THR A 90 10.21 -25.12 2.53
N ILE A 91 11.44 -24.65 2.48
CA ILE A 91 12.40 -24.93 1.42
C ILE A 91 13.73 -25.31 2.05
N LYS A 92 14.30 -26.42 1.59
CA LYS A 92 15.63 -26.88 1.97
C LYS A 92 16.60 -26.68 0.83
N ALA A 93 17.82 -26.33 1.20
CA ALA A 93 18.92 -26.25 0.25
C ALA A 93 19.21 -27.64 -0.36
N SER A 94 19.60 -27.65 -1.64
CA SER A 94 20.06 -28.86 -2.34
C SER A 94 21.34 -28.57 -3.11
N GLU A 95 21.94 -29.62 -3.65
CA GLU A 95 23.12 -29.51 -4.51
C GLU A 95 22.74 -29.17 -5.96
N ASN A 96 23.73 -28.97 -6.84
CA ASN A 96 23.54 -28.80 -8.29
C ASN A 96 22.59 -27.68 -8.72
N ARG A 97 22.63 -26.53 -8.02
CA ARG A 97 21.72 -25.41 -8.26
C ARG A 97 20.25 -25.82 -8.21
N ALA A 98 19.86 -26.51 -7.14
CA ALA A 98 18.48 -26.88 -6.86
C ALA A 98 18.08 -26.58 -5.41
N ILE A 99 16.77 -26.60 -5.17
CA ILE A 99 16.16 -26.65 -3.83
C ILE A 99 15.32 -27.91 -3.70
N VAL A 100 15.04 -28.34 -2.47
CA VAL A 100 14.07 -29.39 -2.17
C VAL A 100 12.93 -28.77 -1.38
N ALA A 101 11.70 -28.95 -1.84
CA ALA A 101 10.53 -28.36 -1.20
C ALA A 101 9.31 -29.26 -1.32
N ASN A 102 8.41 -29.16 -0.34
CA ASN A 102 7.11 -29.85 -0.35
C ASN A 102 6.03 -28.81 -0.66
N PRO A 103 5.17 -29.04 -1.66
CA PRO A 103 4.06 -28.12 -1.93
C PRO A 103 3.03 -28.20 -0.79
N SER A 104 2.27 -27.12 -0.55
CA SER A 104 1.22 -27.10 0.47
C SER A 104 0.10 -28.10 0.17
N LEU A 105 -0.67 -28.48 1.21
CA LEU A 105 -1.75 -29.48 1.25
C LEU A 105 -2.71 -29.53 0.04
N ALA A 106 -2.88 -28.43 -0.70
CA ALA A 106 -3.68 -28.42 -1.93
C ALA A 106 -3.09 -29.27 -3.08
N ASN A 107 -1.80 -29.60 -3.03
CA ASN A 107 -1.04 -30.28 -4.09
C ASN A 107 -0.27 -31.53 -3.57
N GLU A 108 -0.72 -32.11 -2.44
CA GLU A 108 0.05 -33.05 -1.61
C GLU A 108 0.46 -34.39 -2.26
N ALA A 109 -0.09 -34.74 -3.42
CA ALA A 109 0.18 -36.02 -4.07
C ALA A 109 1.63 -36.18 -4.58
N ALA A 110 2.45 -35.12 -4.58
CA ALA A 110 3.77 -35.11 -5.22
C ALA A 110 4.96 -35.44 -4.29
N GLY A 111 4.80 -35.39 -2.96
CA GLY A 111 5.92 -35.55 -2.02
C GLY A 111 7.03 -34.48 -2.19
N PRO A 112 8.24 -34.70 -1.63
CA PRO A 112 9.37 -33.81 -1.84
C PRO A 112 9.82 -33.76 -3.28
N GLN A 113 9.82 -32.55 -3.84
CA GLN A 113 10.31 -32.28 -5.19
C GLN A 113 11.63 -31.52 -5.15
N THR A 114 12.55 -31.92 -6.02
CA THR A 114 13.78 -31.19 -6.30
C THR A 114 13.51 -30.24 -7.45
N LEU A 115 13.61 -28.93 -7.19
CA LEU A 115 13.39 -27.89 -8.18
C LEU A 115 14.73 -27.27 -8.58
N PRO A 116 15.16 -27.42 -9.86
CA PRO A 116 16.30 -26.68 -10.38
C PRO A 116 16.04 -25.18 -10.33
N LEU A 117 16.99 -24.38 -9.82
CA LEU A 117 16.87 -22.92 -9.79
C LEU A 117 16.75 -22.33 -11.20
N SER A 118 17.25 -23.02 -12.24
CA SER A 118 17.11 -22.62 -13.64
C SER A 118 15.66 -22.63 -14.14
N GLU A 119 14.80 -23.43 -13.52
CA GLU A 119 13.38 -23.54 -13.88
C GLU A 119 12.53 -22.52 -13.13
N ILE A 120 13.05 -21.89 -12.07
CA ILE A 120 12.33 -20.91 -11.28
C ILE A 120 12.43 -19.54 -11.93
N THR A 121 11.30 -18.98 -12.35
CA THR A 121 11.22 -17.63 -12.93
C THR A 121 10.76 -16.57 -11.95
N SER A 122 9.97 -16.93 -10.93
CA SER A 122 9.55 -16.00 -9.89
C SER A 122 9.37 -16.67 -8.54
N ILE A 123 9.63 -15.90 -7.48
CA ILE A 123 9.38 -16.26 -6.08
C ILE A 123 8.71 -15.05 -5.44
N VAL A 124 7.62 -15.26 -4.70
CA VAL A 124 6.98 -14.19 -3.94
C VAL A 124 6.75 -14.70 -2.52
N ALA A 125 7.23 -13.96 -1.53
CA ALA A 125 6.95 -14.29 -0.14
C ALA A 125 5.45 -14.18 0.14
N GLN A 126 4.88 -15.23 0.76
CA GLN A 126 3.52 -15.15 1.27
C GLN A 126 3.49 -14.12 2.39
N LYS A 127 2.58 -13.16 2.28
CA LYS A 127 2.39 -12.13 3.29
C LYS A 127 1.39 -12.67 4.31
N PRO A 128 1.81 -13.07 5.52
CA PRO A 128 0.89 -13.64 6.50
C PRO A 128 -0.17 -12.60 6.91
N LEU A 129 -1.38 -13.09 7.20
CA LEU A 129 -2.50 -12.26 7.68
C LEU A 129 -2.18 -11.54 8.99
N VAL A 130 -1.44 -12.22 9.87
CA VAL A 130 -1.12 -11.75 11.22
C VAL A 130 0.36 -11.37 11.27
N THR A 131 0.65 -10.11 10.98
CA THR A 131 1.91 -9.47 11.36
C THR A 131 1.63 -8.56 12.55
N ASP A 132 2.49 -8.62 13.58
CA ASP A 132 2.33 -7.84 14.82
C ASP A 132 2.09 -6.35 14.58
N PHE A 133 2.68 -5.76 13.53
CA PHE A 133 2.31 -4.45 12.99
C PHE A 133 3.10 -4.20 11.70
N ALA A 134 2.46 -3.66 10.66
CA ALA A 134 3.15 -3.20 9.46
C ALA A 134 2.65 -1.81 9.07
N TRP A 135 3.55 -0.85 9.02
CA TRP A 135 3.23 0.54 8.68
C TRP A 135 4.10 0.98 7.52
N LYS A 136 3.46 1.51 6.48
CA LYS A 136 4.13 2.10 5.33
C LYS A 136 3.43 3.36 4.90
N GLY A 137 4.17 4.26 4.25
CA GLY A 137 3.57 5.46 3.72
C GLY A 137 4.51 6.26 2.85
N ASN A 138 3.97 7.33 2.28
CA ASN A 138 4.69 8.31 1.50
C ASN A 138 4.08 9.69 1.73
N ILE A 139 4.95 10.69 1.79
CA ILE A 139 4.58 12.09 1.64
C ILE A 139 5.27 12.62 0.38
N ASP A 140 4.49 13.16 -0.54
CA ASP A 140 4.95 13.78 -1.78
C ASP A 140 4.70 15.29 -1.71
N ALA A 141 5.69 16.08 -2.12
CA ALA A 141 5.59 17.53 -2.25
C ALA A 141 6.02 17.99 -3.66
N GLY A 142 5.23 18.86 -4.26
CA GLY A 142 5.47 19.45 -5.59
C GLY A 142 5.39 20.97 -5.54
N MET A 143 6.26 21.63 -6.30
CA MET A 143 6.22 23.07 -6.51
C MET A 143 6.61 23.40 -7.95
N SER A 144 5.90 24.32 -8.58
CA SER A 144 6.27 24.84 -9.90
C SER A 144 6.01 26.34 -10.00
N HIS A 145 6.88 27.04 -10.72
CA HIS A 145 6.75 28.46 -11.02
C HIS A 145 6.86 28.67 -12.53
N LYS A 146 5.90 29.38 -13.13
CA LYS A 146 5.90 29.74 -14.55
C LYS A 146 5.75 31.25 -14.69
N LYS A 147 6.67 31.87 -15.45
CA LYS A 147 6.62 33.30 -15.78
C LYS A 147 6.47 33.50 -17.28
N SER A 148 5.39 34.13 -17.69
CA SER A 148 5.12 34.48 -19.10
C SER A 148 4.29 35.78 -19.16
N SER A 149 3.24 35.85 -19.99
CA SER A 149 2.22 36.91 -19.92
C SER A 149 1.47 36.95 -18.58
N THR A 150 1.45 35.81 -17.91
CA THR A 150 0.82 35.54 -16.63
C THR A 150 1.83 34.80 -15.75
N GLU A 151 1.81 35.07 -14.45
CA GLU A 151 2.62 34.39 -13.43
C GLU A 151 1.79 33.27 -12.78
N THR A 152 2.29 32.04 -12.81
CA THR A 152 1.61 30.88 -12.21
C THR A 152 2.49 30.20 -11.17
N ASP A 153 1.98 30.09 -9.94
CA ASP A 153 2.62 29.34 -8.85
C ASP A 153 1.73 28.15 -8.45
N ASN A 154 2.29 26.95 -8.42
CA ASN A 154 1.60 25.75 -7.95
C ASN A 154 2.33 25.11 -6.77
N TYR A 155 1.56 24.63 -5.80
CA TYR A 155 2.02 23.92 -4.62
C TYR A 155 1.11 22.72 -4.36
N ASP A 156 1.72 21.55 -4.20
CA ASP A 156 1.03 20.29 -4.01
C ASP A 156 1.66 19.53 -2.84
N VAL A 157 0.83 19.03 -1.93
CA VAL A 157 1.25 18.11 -0.87
C VAL A 157 0.28 16.94 -0.82
N THR A 158 0.79 15.71 -0.84
CA THR A 158 -0.01 14.49 -0.69
C THR A 158 0.62 13.59 0.35
N LEU A 159 -0.18 13.06 1.25
CA LEU A 159 0.18 12.05 2.24
C LEU A 159 -0.66 10.81 1.99
N ASN A 160 -0.03 9.65 1.87
CA ASN A 160 -0.71 8.36 1.88
C ASN A 160 -0.04 7.46 2.92
N THR A 161 -0.82 6.87 3.80
CA THR A 161 -0.28 5.94 4.78
C THR A 161 -1.22 4.77 5.05
N LYS A 162 -0.62 3.61 5.29
CA LYS A 162 -1.28 2.34 5.52
C LYS A 162 -0.65 1.65 6.72
N ALA A 163 -1.46 1.39 7.74
CA ALA A 163 -1.07 0.58 8.88
C ALA A 163 -1.91 -0.71 8.90
N ARG A 164 -1.26 -1.85 9.11
CA ARG A 164 -1.91 -3.16 9.24
C ARG A 164 -1.52 -3.78 10.58
N HIS A 165 -2.53 -4.27 11.29
CA HIS A 165 -2.36 -4.99 12.54
C HIS A 165 -3.40 -6.10 12.57
N ASP A 166 -2.94 -7.35 12.65
CA ASP A 166 -3.82 -8.52 12.55
C ASP A 166 -4.74 -8.42 11.30
N THR A 167 -6.05 -8.53 11.49
CA THR A 167 -7.08 -8.50 10.46
C THR A 167 -7.57 -7.07 10.17
N TRP A 168 -6.93 -6.05 10.72
CA TRP A 168 -7.28 -4.64 10.52
C TRP A 168 -6.28 -3.93 9.63
N ARG A 169 -6.79 -3.14 8.67
CA ARG A 169 -5.98 -2.24 7.85
C ARG A 169 -6.56 -0.83 7.88
N HIS A 170 -5.75 0.09 8.38
CA HIS A 170 -6.02 1.52 8.41
C HIS A 170 -5.38 2.15 7.19
N ASN A 171 -6.14 2.91 6.41
CA ASN A 171 -5.64 3.72 5.30
C ASN A 171 -6.01 5.18 5.58
N LEU A 172 -5.04 6.07 5.47
CA LEU A 172 -5.23 7.51 5.61
C LEU A 172 -4.60 8.19 4.39
N ASP A 173 -5.40 8.98 3.69
CA ASP A 173 -4.99 9.80 2.57
C ASP A 173 -5.31 11.26 2.90
N ALA A 174 -4.38 12.16 2.62
CA ALA A 174 -4.59 13.60 2.75
C ALA A 174 -3.91 14.35 1.61
N SER A 175 -4.53 15.42 1.12
CA SER A 175 -3.92 16.28 0.11
C SER A 175 -4.26 17.74 0.29
N TYR A 176 -3.37 18.60 -0.21
CA TYR A 176 -3.55 20.03 -0.30
C TYR A 176 -3.00 20.51 -1.64
N HIS A 177 -3.82 21.26 -2.37
CA HIS A 177 -3.48 21.81 -3.68
C HIS A 177 -3.74 23.32 -3.67
N LEU A 178 -2.75 24.10 -4.10
CA LEU A 178 -2.83 25.55 -4.24
C LEU A 178 -2.20 25.98 -5.58
N ALA A 179 -3.00 26.61 -6.43
CA ALA A 179 -2.54 27.29 -7.63
C ALA A 179 -2.89 28.78 -7.55
N LYS A 180 -1.96 29.63 -7.95
CA LYS A 180 -2.16 31.08 -8.08
C LYS A 180 -1.83 31.52 -9.49
N GLU A 181 -2.68 32.35 -10.04
CA GLU A 181 -2.51 33.02 -11.33
C GLU A 181 -2.50 34.53 -11.08
N ASP A 182 -1.40 35.21 -11.40
CA ASP A 182 -1.18 36.64 -11.11
C ASP A 182 -1.52 37.02 -9.66
N LYS A 183 -1.09 36.16 -8.71
CA LYS A 183 -1.34 36.25 -7.26
C LYS A 183 -2.79 36.04 -6.82
N VAL A 184 -3.70 35.74 -7.74
CA VAL A 184 -5.09 35.36 -7.44
C VAL A 184 -5.18 33.84 -7.31
N GLU A 185 -5.85 33.32 -6.28
CA GLU A 185 -6.04 31.88 -6.10
C GLU A 185 -6.94 31.33 -7.22
N SER A 186 -6.39 30.50 -8.11
CA SER A 186 -7.12 29.83 -9.20
C SER A 186 -7.48 28.40 -8.84
N THR A 187 -6.77 27.79 -7.90
CA THR A 187 -7.16 26.51 -7.29
C THR A 187 -6.76 26.54 -5.83
N LYS A 188 -7.66 26.08 -4.96
CA LYS A 188 -7.35 25.87 -3.56
C LYS A 188 -8.28 24.83 -3.00
N ASN A 189 -7.74 23.69 -2.61
CA ASN A 189 -8.52 22.64 -1.98
C ASN A 189 -7.68 21.79 -1.02
N ALA A 190 -8.39 21.16 -0.08
CA ALA A 190 -7.84 20.23 0.89
C ALA A 190 -8.75 19.02 0.98
N ALA A 191 -8.18 17.82 0.97
CA ALA A 191 -8.93 16.58 1.06
C ALA A 191 -8.32 15.67 2.12
N GLY A 192 -9.18 14.89 2.78
CA GLY A 192 -8.81 13.84 3.72
C GLY A 192 -9.74 12.65 3.57
N GLU A 193 -9.17 11.45 3.66
CA GLU A 193 -9.89 10.20 3.64
C GLU A 193 -9.29 9.25 4.68
N TYR A 194 -10.16 8.60 5.45
CA TYR A 194 -9.79 7.50 6.32
C TYR A 194 -10.65 6.28 6.00
N ALA A 195 -10.00 5.15 5.72
CA ALA A 195 -10.66 3.87 5.47
C ALA A 195 -10.12 2.79 6.42
N LEU A 196 -11.05 2.14 7.11
CA LEU A 196 -10.79 1.01 8.00
C LEU A 196 -11.31 -0.27 7.33
N ASP A 197 -10.39 -1.17 7.01
CA ASP A 197 -10.72 -2.48 6.47
C ASP A 197 -10.62 -3.54 7.58
N LYS A 198 -11.66 -4.36 7.70
CA LYS A 198 -11.68 -5.58 8.51
C LYS A 198 -11.65 -6.79 7.60
N PHE A 199 -10.52 -7.48 7.54
CA PHE A 199 -10.35 -8.71 6.78
C PHE A 199 -11.12 -9.86 7.44
N VAL A 200 -11.89 -10.57 6.64
CA VAL A 200 -12.57 -11.82 6.99
C VAL A 200 -11.63 -13.00 6.69
N ASP A 201 -10.90 -12.91 5.57
CA ASP A 201 -9.84 -13.84 5.17
C ASP A 201 -8.73 -13.09 4.39
N GLU A 202 -7.88 -13.78 3.63
CA GLU A 202 -6.79 -13.18 2.83
C GLU A 202 -7.26 -12.25 1.71
N ASN A 203 -8.49 -12.44 1.23
CA ASN A 203 -9.03 -11.76 0.07
C ASN A 203 -10.21 -10.85 0.44
N TRP A 204 -11.16 -11.31 1.24
CA TRP A 204 -12.37 -10.57 1.57
C TRP A 204 -12.18 -9.65 2.77
N PHE A 205 -12.67 -8.43 2.66
CA PHE A 205 -12.71 -7.47 3.76
C PHE A 205 -13.98 -6.62 3.73
N TRP A 206 -14.39 -6.11 4.89
CA TRP A 206 -15.39 -5.06 5.01
C TRP A 206 -14.71 -3.72 5.23
N GLN A 207 -15.08 -2.69 4.46
CA GLN A 207 -14.53 -1.35 4.56
C GLN A 207 -15.56 -0.38 5.14
N GLY A 208 -15.13 0.38 6.16
CA GLY A 208 -15.78 1.63 6.57
C GLY A 208 -14.90 2.81 6.21
N ARG A 209 -15.48 3.84 5.62
CA ARG A 209 -14.72 4.94 5.02
C ARG A 209 -15.38 6.28 5.32
N TYR A 210 -14.58 7.26 5.71
CA TYR A 210 -14.99 8.65 5.82
C TYR A 210 -14.14 9.51 4.90
N GLN A 211 -14.78 10.40 4.14
CA GLN A 211 -14.09 11.36 3.30
C GLN A 211 -14.57 12.78 3.58
N TYR A 212 -13.66 13.72 3.40
CA TYR A 212 -13.93 15.14 3.46
C TYR A 212 -13.06 15.88 2.46
N LYS A 213 -13.65 16.63 1.53
CA LYS A 213 -12.98 17.60 0.66
C LYS A 213 -13.57 18.98 0.91
N ARG A 214 -12.69 19.97 1.06
CA ARG A 214 -13.01 21.39 1.05
C ARG A 214 -12.40 22.02 -0.19
N ASP A 215 -13.22 22.66 -1.00
CA ASP A 215 -12.80 23.42 -2.18
C ASP A 215 -13.19 24.90 -2.03
N TRP A 216 -12.21 25.79 -2.15
CA TRP A 216 -12.43 27.23 -2.02
C TRP A 216 -12.72 27.90 -3.38
N ILE A 217 -12.51 27.21 -4.50
CA ILE A 217 -12.73 27.73 -5.85
C ILE A 217 -13.90 27.03 -6.57
N GLU A 218 -14.11 25.72 -6.41
CA GLU A 218 -15.14 24.96 -7.14
C GLU A 218 -16.58 25.14 -6.63
N SER A 219 -17.60 24.99 -7.49
CA SER A 219 -19.02 25.15 -7.14
C SER A 219 -19.44 24.34 -5.90
N ILE A 220 -18.95 23.10 -5.80
CA ILE A 220 -19.09 22.23 -4.63
C ILE A 220 -18.00 22.56 -3.62
N LYS A 221 -18.34 23.40 -2.64
CA LYS A 221 -17.44 23.89 -1.60
C LYS A 221 -17.06 22.82 -0.58
N ILE A 222 -18.01 21.97 -0.16
CA ILE A 222 -17.71 20.82 0.71
C ILE A 222 -18.32 19.58 0.09
N ASN A 223 -17.53 18.51 0.04
CA ASN A 223 -18.01 17.16 -0.20
C ASN A 223 -17.57 16.30 0.98
N ARG A 224 -18.53 15.71 1.69
CA ARG A 224 -18.25 14.72 2.75
C ARG A 224 -19.06 13.46 2.50
N SER A 225 -18.49 12.32 2.81
CA SER A 225 -19.18 11.04 2.66
C SER A 225 -18.78 10.07 3.77
N PHE A 226 -19.73 9.23 4.16
CA PHE A 226 -19.47 8.04 4.95
C PHE A 226 -19.94 6.83 4.14
N GLY A 227 -19.01 5.91 3.86
CA GLY A 227 -19.22 4.74 3.03
C GLY A 227 -19.00 3.44 3.79
N LEU A 228 -19.84 2.45 3.50
CA LEU A 228 -19.67 1.08 4.00
C LEU A 228 -19.86 0.07 2.87
N GLY A 229 -19.05 -0.98 2.84
CA GLY A 229 -19.29 -2.08 1.94
C GLY A 229 -18.17 -3.10 1.84
N PRO A 230 -18.40 -4.19 1.09
CA PRO A 230 -17.44 -5.26 0.94
C PRO A 230 -16.34 -4.89 -0.07
N GLY A 231 -15.14 -5.41 0.16
CA GLY A 231 -14.02 -5.34 -0.75
C GLY A 231 -13.33 -6.69 -0.93
N TYR A 232 -12.64 -6.81 -2.05
CA TYR A 232 -11.88 -7.99 -2.45
C TYR A 232 -10.45 -7.59 -2.80
N GLN A 233 -9.49 -8.20 -2.12
CA GLN A 233 -8.05 -8.09 -2.37
C GLN A 233 -7.65 -9.21 -3.33
N PHE A 234 -7.39 -8.86 -4.58
CA PHE A 234 -6.97 -9.84 -5.60
C PHE A 234 -5.54 -10.33 -5.35
N TRP A 235 -4.64 -9.44 -4.97
CA TRP A 235 -3.29 -9.75 -4.50
C TRP A 235 -2.74 -8.62 -3.62
N ASP A 236 -1.88 -8.93 -2.67
CA ASP A 236 -1.05 -7.98 -1.91
C ASP A 236 0.28 -8.67 -1.58
N ASN A 237 1.34 -8.27 -2.27
CA ASN A 237 2.66 -8.87 -2.14
C ASN A 237 3.78 -7.86 -2.40
N ASP A 238 5.02 -8.36 -2.45
CA ASP A 238 6.22 -7.56 -2.66
C ASP A 238 6.29 -6.81 -4.00
N LEU A 239 5.54 -7.26 -5.00
CA LEU A 239 5.44 -6.61 -6.31
C LEU A 239 4.31 -5.60 -6.39
N GLY A 240 3.42 -5.52 -5.40
CA GLY A 240 2.32 -4.57 -5.38
C GLY A 240 1.01 -5.19 -4.90
N ALA A 241 -0.08 -4.46 -5.11
CA ALA A 241 -1.40 -4.86 -4.63
C ALA A 241 -2.51 -4.41 -5.58
N PHE A 242 -3.61 -5.15 -5.59
CA PHE A 242 -4.85 -4.72 -6.21
C PHE A 242 -6.06 -5.13 -5.39
N SER A 243 -6.93 -4.16 -5.13
CA SER A 243 -8.21 -4.38 -4.47
C SER A 243 -9.32 -3.56 -5.12
N LEU A 244 -10.53 -4.10 -5.02
CA LEU A 244 -11.76 -3.44 -5.42
C LEU A 244 -12.72 -3.42 -4.24
N THR A 245 -13.42 -2.30 -4.03
CA THR A 245 -14.39 -2.13 -2.94
C THR A 245 -15.69 -1.58 -3.50
N SER A 246 -16.80 -2.22 -3.18
CA SER A 246 -18.14 -1.66 -3.41
C SER A 246 -18.58 -0.93 -2.15
N LEU A 247 -19.15 0.27 -2.28
CA LEU A 247 -19.58 1.09 -1.16
C LEU A 247 -21.01 1.59 -1.38
N VAL A 248 -21.78 1.60 -0.29
CA VAL A 248 -22.97 2.43 -0.15
C VAL A 248 -22.59 3.62 0.71
N ASN A 249 -22.78 4.82 0.20
CA ASN A 249 -22.39 6.06 0.86
C ASN A 249 -23.60 6.88 1.27
N SER A 250 -23.52 7.50 2.45
CA SER A 250 -24.26 8.72 2.79
C SER A 250 -23.37 9.91 2.44
N GLN A 251 -23.84 10.81 1.58
CA GLN A 251 -23.04 11.88 1.01
C GLN A 251 -23.72 13.24 1.18
N THR A 252 -22.93 14.27 1.51
CA THR A 252 -23.37 15.66 1.56
C THR A 252 -22.54 16.50 0.60
N PHE A 253 -23.20 17.24 -0.29
CA PHE A 253 -22.61 18.35 -1.02
C PHE A 253 -23.09 19.66 -0.41
N VAL A 254 -22.16 20.53 -0.04
CA VAL A 254 -22.47 21.93 0.31
C VAL A 254 -21.97 22.79 -0.83
N TYR A 255 -22.87 23.48 -1.50
CA TYR A 255 -22.50 24.34 -2.63
C TYR A 255 -22.11 25.73 -2.12
N ARG A 256 -21.39 26.49 -2.95
CA ARG A 256 -20.94 27.83 -2.57
C ARG A 256 -22.11 28.82 -2.47
N ASP A 257 -23.02 28.76 -3.42
CA ASP A 257 -24.08 29.74 -3.60
C ASP A 257 -25.48 29.21 -3.24
N GLN A 258 -25.65 27.89 -3.08
CA GLN A 258 -26.96 27.25 -2.93
C GLN A 258 -26.92 26.08 -1.94
N GLY A 259 -27.43 26.27 -0.71
CA GLY A 259 -27.78 25.19 0.22
C GLY A 259 -26.83 23.98 0.34
N ASP A 260 -27.42 22.83 0.69
CA ASP A 260 -26.77 21.54 0.74
C ASP A 260 -27.68 20.42 0.22
N ASP A 261 -27.09 19.43 -0.44
CA ASP A 261 -27.75 18.19 -0.84
C ASP A 261 -27.25 17.04 0.04
N ASN A 262 -28.17 16.24 0.56
CA ASN A 262 -27.88 15.01 1.29
C ASN A 262 -28.52 13.83 0.57
N PHE A 263 -27.71 12.87 0.13
CA PHE A 263 -28.17 11.77 -0.69
C PHE A 263 -27.40 10.48 -0.41
N TYR A 264 -27.96 9.36 -0.87
CA TYR A 264 -27.29 8.07 -0.85
C TYR A 264 -26.73 7.74 -2.23
N SER A 265 -25.53 7.17 -2.26
CA SER A 265 -24.85 6.77 -3.50
C SER A 265 -24.25 5.38 -3.43
N GLY A 266 -24.12 4.75 -4.60
CA GLY A 266 -23.35 3.53 -4.78
C GLY A 266 -22.04 3.85 -5.49
N ALA A 267 -20.94 3.25 -5.05
CA ALA A 267 -19.63 3.48 -5.66
C ALA A 267 -18.78 2.20 -5.74
N LEU A 268 -17.92 2.14 -6.75
CA LEU A 268 -16.85 1.17 -6.93
C LEU A 268 -15.52 1.89 -6.81
N LYS A 269 -14.74 1.53 -5.79
CA LYS A 269 -13.39 2.02 -5.55
C LYS A 269 -12.38 0.98 -6.02
N TRP A 270 -11.32 1.40 -6.71
CA TRP A 270 -10.17 0.56 -7.02
C TRP A 270 -8.89 1.15 -6.40
N ALA A 271 -7.98 0.26 -6.02
CA ALA A 271 -6.63 0.63 -5.61
C ALA A 271 -5.65 -0.38 -6.17
N TYR A 272 -4.75 0.08 -7.03
CA TYR A 272 -3.76 -0.72 -7.74
C TYR A 272 -2.38 -0.08 -7.62
N ASN A 273 -1.38 -0.90 -7.34
CA ASN A 273 0.01 -0.53 -7.56
C ASN A 273 0.83 -1.75 -8.02
N ARG A 274 1.87 -1.50 -8.81
CA ARG A 274 2.79 -2.51 -9.31
C ARG A 274 4.20 -1.97 -9.42
N TYR A 275 5.13 -2.64 -8.76
CA TYR A 275 6.56 -2.44 -8.95
C TYR A 275 7.04 -3.11 -10.24
N LEU A 276 7.84 -2.37 -11.00
CA LEU A 276 8.45 -2.74 -12.26
C LEU A 276 9.97 -2.54 -12.14
N PHE A 277 10.73 -3.14 -13.07
CA PHE A 277 12.18 -2.95 -13.20
C PHE A 277 12.92 -3.10 -11.87
N SER A 278 12.78 -4.27 -11.20
CA SER A 278 13.44 -4.53 -9.92
C SER A 278 13.04 -3.53 -8.81
N LYS A 279 11.76 -3.16 -8.75
CA LYS A 279 11.18 -2.16 -7.81
C LYS A 279 11.70 -0.73 -7.96
N SER A 280 12.40 -0.40 -9.04
CA SER A 280 12.86 0.97 -9.31
C SER A 280 11.73 1.90 -9.79
N VAL A 281 10.68 1.34 -10.39
CA VAL A 281 9.49 2.08 -10.82
C VAL A 281 8.25 1.45 -10.21
N GLU A 282 7.33 2.28 -9.71
CA GLU A 282 6.00 1.89 -9.26
C GLU A 282 4.97 2.55 -10.16
N ALA A 283 4.17 1.75 -10.87
CA ALA A 283 2.97 2.22 -11.54
C ALA A 283 1.79 2.07 -10.59
N PHE A 284 0.96 3.11 -10.47
CA PHE A 284 -0.20 3.09 -9.58
C PHE A 284 -1.42 3.73 -10.20
N THR A 285 -2.60 3.24 -9.82
CA THR A 285 -3.86 3.92 -10.05
C THR A 285 -4.82 3.63 -8.90
N ASN A 286 -5.54 4.65 -8.47
CA ASN A 286 -6.58 4.53 -7.47
C ASN A 286 -7.72 5.46 -7.84
N GLY A 287 -8.93 5.11 -7.45
CA GLY A 287 -10.07 5.93 -7.81
C GLY A 287 -11.38 5.33 -7.36
N GLU A 288 -12.44 6.08 -7.65
CA GLU A 288 -13.81 5.79 -7.28
C GLU A 288 -14.72 6.25 -8.42
N LEU A 289 -15.59 5.35 -8.86
CA LEU A 289 -16.69 5.63 -9.77
C LEU A 289 -17.99 5.34 -9.04
N GLY A 290 -18.89 6.30 -8.98
CA GLY A 290 -20.17 6.15 -8.33
C GLY A 290 -21.27 6.99 -8.94
N ARG A 291 -22.48 6.80 -8.41
CA ARG A 291 -23.68 7.57 -8.75
C ARG A 291 -24.64 7.60 -7.58
N SER A 292 -25.42 8.65 -7.43
CA SER A 292 -26.51 8.70 -6.46
C SER A 292 -27.69 7.81 -6.89
N PHE A 293 -28.47 7.35 -5.91
CA PHE A 293 -29.66 6.54 -6.18
C PHE A 293 -30.89 7.38 -6.57
N ASP A 294 -30.89 8.66 -6.19
CA ASP A 294 -31.96 9.64 -6.40
C ASP A 294 -31.75 10.55 -7.61
N GLY A 295 -30.61 10.42 -8.32
CA GLY A 295 -30.24 11.27 -9.43
C GLY A 295 -29.60 12.62 -9.06
N THR A 296 -29.44 12.94 -7.77
CA THR A 296 -28.73 14.14 -7.29
C THR A 296 -27.31 14.29 -7.83
N ALA A 297 -26.58 13.17 -7.96
CA ALA A 297 -25.24 13.13 -8.52
C ALA A 297 -25.12 11.93 -9.50
N PRO A 298 -25.56 12.07 -10.76
CA PRO A 298 -25.63 10.95 -11.71
C PRO A 298 -24.25 10.41 -12.09
N ILE A 299 -23.21 11.24 -12.00
CA ILE A 299 -21.81 10.85 -12.25
C ILE A 299 -20.93 11.38 -11.12
N TYR A 300 -20.22 10.47 -10.46
CA TYR A 300 -19.13 10.79 -9.54
C TYR A 300 -17.90 9.98 -9.91
N LEU A 301 -16.87 10.64 -10.41
CA LEU A 301 -15.59 10.03 -10.77
C LEU A 301 -14.46 10.79 -10.09
N LYS A 302 -13.61 10.06 -9.38
CA LYS A 302 -12.28 10.50 -8.96
C LYS A 302 -11.29 9.43 -9.36
N ALA A 303 -10.24 9.79 -10.09
CA ALA A 303 -9.26 8.84 -10.54
C ALA A 303 -7.86 9.46 -10.57
N ASP A 304 -6.93 8.77 -9.93
CA ASP A 304 -5.51 9.05 -9.97
C ASP A 304 -4.79 7.95 -10.76
N ALA A 305 -3.85 8.34 -11.61
CA ALA A 305 -2.91 7.44 -12.26
C ALA A 305 -1.52 8.06 -12.24
N GLY A 306 -0.49 7.27 -11.96
CA GLY A 306 0.86 7.81 -11.86
C GLY A 306 1.98 6.79 -11.91
N LEU A 307 3.19 7.34 -12.00
CA LEU A 307 4.45 6.64 -11.92
C LEU A 307 5.26 7.23 -10.77
N ARG A 308 5.91 6.37 -9.98
CA ARG A 308 6.86 6.75 -8.95
C ARG A 308 8.19 6.07 -9.22
N PHE A 309 9.24 6.87 -9.32
CA PHE A 309 10.62 6.45 -9.53
C PHE A 309 11.34 6.46 -8.18
N LYS A 310 11.80 5.31 -7.70
CA LYS A 310 12.62 5.24 -6.50
C LYS A 310 14.02 5.75 -6.80
N LEU A 311 14.46 6.75 -6.04
CA LEU A 311 15.81 7.30 -6.12
C LEU A 311 16.72 6.64 -5.07
N THR A 312 16.16 6.37 -3.90
CA THR A 312 16.77 5.57 -2.82
C THR A 312 15.70 4.68 -2.19
N ASP A 313 16.03 3.98 -1.10
CA ASP A 313 15.05 3.19 -0.35
C ASP A 313 13.94 4.03 0.29
N TRP A 314 14.22 5.32 0.55
CA TRP A 314 13.32 6.24 1.23
C TRP A 314 12.91 7.46 0.39
N SER A 315 13.63 7.78 -0.70
CA SER A 315 13.30 8.92 -1.56
C SER A 315 12.80 8.49 -2.94
N SER A 316 11.86 9.26 -3.47
CA SER A 316 11.28 9.00 -4.79
C SER A 316 10.90 10.29 -5.50
N MET A 317 10.72 10.19 -6.81
CA MET A 317 10.08 11.22 -7.63
C MET A 317 8.79 10.64 -8.18
N SER A 318 7.70 11.40 -8.14
CA SER A 318 6.39 10.95 -8.62
C SER A 318 5.84 11.88 -9.70
N MET A 319 5.14 11.30 -10.66
CA MET A 319 4.34 11.97 -11.67
C MET A 319 2.95 11.38 -11.61
N LYS A 320 1.92 12.22 -11.49
CA LYS A 320 0.55 11.78 -11.30
C LYS A 320 -0.41 12.69 -12.07
N VAL A 321 -1.41 12.07 -12.68
CA VAL A 321 -2.60 12.75 -13.21
C VAL A 321 -3.79 12.40 -12.34
N SER A 322 -4.55 13.42 -11.95
CA SER A 322 -5.77 13.31 -11.15
C SER A 322 -6.93 13.88 -11.96
N ARG A 323 -7.99 13.09 -12.13
CA ARG A 323 -9.24 13.49 -12.81
C ARG A 323 -10.37 13.46 -11.80
N THR A 324 -11.07 14.58 -11.63
CA THR A 324 -12.33 14.64 -10.88
C THR A 324 -13.43 15.07 -11.84
N ARG A 325 -14.49 14.27 -11.94
CA ARG A 325 -15.71 14.63 -12.65
C ARG A 325 -16.91 14.37 -11.77
N ILE A 326 -17.61 15.41 -11.39
CA ILE A 326 -18.84 15.34 -10.59
C ILE A 326 -19.90 16.09 -11.37
N GLU A 327 -20.97 15.38 -11.73
CA GLU A 327 -22.19 16.01 -12.22
C GLU A 327 -23.18 16.02 -11.06
N SER A 328 -23.79 17.17 -10.80
CA SER A 328 -24.86 17.28 -9.81
C SER A 328 -25.91 18.30 -10.24
N ASN A 329 -27.07 18.24 -9.60
CA ASN A 329 -28.19 19.13 -9.92
C ASN A 329 -27.87 20.63 -9.74
N GLN A 330 -26.92 20.98 -8.86
CA GLN A 330 -26.65 22.37 -8.45
C GLN A 330 -25.20 22.81 -8.70
N GLY A 331 -24.38 21.98 -9.34
CA GLY A 331 -22.99 22.33 -9.67
C GLY A 331 -22.19 21.16 -10.22
N ASN A 332 -21.38 21.43 -11.23
CA ASN A 332 -20.48 20.44 -11.81
C ASN A 332 -19.04 20.74 -11.40
N VAL A 333 -18.23 19.69 -11.35
CA VAL A 333 -16.77 19.75 -11.22
C VAL A 333 -16.19 18.95 -12.38
N ASP A 334 -15.24 19.52 -13.10
CA ASP A 334 -14.53 18.86 -14.20
C ASP A 334 -13.06 19.30 -14.17
N ASP A 335 -12.29 18.60 -13.34
CA ASP A 335 -10.92 19.00 -13.01
C ASP A 335 -9.94 17.96 -13.52
N THR A 336 -8.83 18.41 -14.09
CA THR A 336 -7.66 17.58 -14.37
C THR A 336 -6.42 18.25 -13.87
N LEU A 337 -5.75 17.59 -12.93
CA LEU A 337 -4.54 18.07 -12.29
C LEU A 337 -3.36 17.17 -12.67
N TYR A 338 -2.26 17.79 -13.10
CA TYR A 338 -1.00 17.13 -13.36
C TYR A 338 -0.01 17.55 -12.28
N THR A 339 0.45 16.59 -11.47
CA THR A 339 1.39 16.85 -10.39
C THR A 339 2.70 16.11 -10.64
N MET A 340 3.80 16.79 -10.37
CA MET A 340 5.13 16.20 -10.28
C MET A 340 5.75 16.62 -8.95
N GLY A 341 6.31 15.67 -8.22
CA GLY A 341 6.83 15.94 -6.89
C GLY A 341 7.96 15.01 -6.49
N VAL A 342 8.61 15.36 -5.39
CA VAL A 342 9.54 14.49 -4.69
C VAL A 342 8.88 13.99 -3.42
N GLY A 343 9.15 12.74 -3.05
CA GLY A 343 8.51 12.12 -1.91
C GLY A 343 9.47 11.37 -1.02
N VAL A 344 9.12 11.34 0.26
CA VAL A 344 9.78 10.52 1.29
C VAL A 344 8.82 9.39 1.66
N GLY A 345 9.29 8.15 1.54
CA GLY A 345 8.57 6.95 1.92
C GLY A 345 9.23 6.22 3.09
N TRP A 346 8.42 5.44 3.79
CA TRP A 346 8.84 4.58 4.90
C TRP A 346 8.13 3.23 4.85
#